data_AF-A0A0P1EK17-F1
#
_entry.id   AF-A0A0P1EK17-F1
#
_cell.length_a   1.000
_cell.length_b   1.000
_cell.length_c   1.000
_cell.angle_alpha   90.00
_cell.angle_beta   90.00
_cell.angle_gamma   90.00
#
_symmetry.space_group_name_H-M   'P 1'
#
loop_
_entity.id
_entity.type
_entity.pdbx_description
1 polymer ?
#
loop_
_entity_poly.entity_id
_entity_poly.type
_entity_poly.pdbx_seq_one_letter_code
_entity_poly.pdbx_strand_id
1 'polypeptide(L)' 'MEEYTILRQFADSWMLLVLFVFFVGIVIWVFRPGASKEYKDTANIPFRHEDAPAPLKGDETAAPRGGDKSATSKEARQ' A
#
# COMPACT_ATOMS: atom_id res chain seq x y z
N MET A 1 -1.70 -14.33 -61.02
CA MET A 1 -2.72 -13.52 -60.29
C MET A 1 -3.10 -14.13 -58.95
N GLU A 2 -2.88 -15.42 -58.72
CA GLU A 2 -3.16 -16.11 -57.44
C GLU A 2 -2.41 -15.53 -56.22
N GLU A 3 -1.10 -15.28 -56.32
CA GLU A 3 -0.31 -14.81 -55.16
C GLU A 3 -0.65 -13.39 -54.70
N TYR A 4 -0.96 -12.48 -55.64
CA TYR A 4 -1.37 -11.11 -55.32
C TYR A 4 -2.67 -11.09 -54.52
N THR A 5 -3.63 -11.95 -54.89
CA THR A 5 -4.92 -12.07 -54.19
C THR A 5 -4.71 -12.55 -52.75
N ILE A 6 -3.86 -13.56 -52.53
CA ILE A 6 -3.56 -14.09 -51.19
C ILE A 6 -2.89 -13.02 -50.32
N LEU A 7 -1.84 -12.37 -50.82
CA LEU A 7 -1.12 -11.32 -50.09
C LEU A 7 -2.02 -10.12 -49.76
N ARG A 8 -2.95 -9.78 -50.66
CA ARG A 8 -3.89 -8.67 -50.47
C ARG A 8 -4.96 -8.97 -49.42
N GLN A 9 -5.56 -10.15 -49.45
CA GLN A 9 -6.55 -10.55 -48.44
C GLN A 9 -5.94 -10.59 -47.03
N PHE A 10 -4.69 -11.04 -46.95
CA PHE A 10 -3.91 -10.96 -45.71
C PHE A 10 -3.70 -9.51 -45.28
N ALA A 11 -3.20 -8.63 -46.17
CA ALA A 11 -2.95 -7.21 -45.87
C ALA A 11 -4.22 -6.47 -45.41
N ASP A 12 -5.37 -6.73 -46.04
CA ASP A 12 -6.64 -6.07 -45.71
C ASP A 12 -7.16 -6.42 -44.30
N SER A 13 -6.70 -7.51 -43.68
CA SER A 13 -7.18 -7.97 -42.36
C SER A 13 -6.32 -7.51 -41.16
N TRP A 14 -5.20 -6.83 -41.40
CA TRP A 14 -4.28 -6.38 -40.33
C TRP A 14 -4.87 -5.30 -39.42
N MET A 15 -5.56 -4.31 -39.97
CA MET A 15 -6.12 -3.21 -39.16
C MET A 15 -7.19 -3.73 -38.19
N LEU A 16 -8.02 -4.68 -38.63
CA LEU A 16 -9.01 -5.32 -37.78
C LEU A 16 -8.36 -6.12 -36.64
N LEU A 17 -7.27 -6.86 -36.93
CA LEU A 17 -6.52 -7.57 -35.91
C LEU A 17 -5.87 -6.64 -34.88
N VAL A 18 -5.30 -5.52 -35.32
CA VAL A 18 -4.71 -4.51 -34.42
C VAL A 18 -5.76 -3.98 -33.45
N LEU A 19 -6.93 -3.57 -33.95
CA LEU A 19 -8.02 -3.06 -33.10
C LEU A 19 -8.56 -4.14 -32.15
N PHE A 20 -8.67 -5.39 -32.61
CA PHE A 20 -9.11 -6.51 -31.78
C PHE A 20 -8.12 -6.80 -30.64
N VAL A 21 -6.82 -6.89 -30.94
CA VAL A 21 -5.77 -7.10 -29.93
C VAL A 21 -5.70 -5.92 -28.97
N PHE A 22 -5.80 -4.68 -29.47
CA PHE A 22 -5.85 -3.49 -28.62
C PHE A 22 -7.03 -3.53 -27.65
N PHE A 23 -8.23 -3.85 -28.15
CA PHE A 23 -9.42 -3.97 -27.32
C PHE A 23 -9.24 -5.01 -26.21
N VAL A 24 -8.79 -6.23 -26.56
CA VAL A 24 -8.52 -7.29 -25.57
C VAL A 24 -7.44 -6.84 -24.59
N GLY A 25 -6.41 -6.14 -25.05
CA GLY A 25 -5.37 -5.56 -24.20
C GLY A 25 -5.92 -4.59 -23.16
N ILE A 26 -6.82 -3.69 -23.55
CA ILE A 26 -7.51 -2.77 -22.63
C ILE A 26 -8.38 -3.54 -21.63
N VAL A 27 -9.14 -4.53 -22.09
CA VAL A 27 -9.98 -5.36 -21.22
C VAL A 27 -9.13 -6.04 -20.14
N ILE A 28 -8.04 -6.70 -20.53
CA ILE A 28 -7.11 -7.35 -19.59
C ILE A 28 -6.48 -6.33 -18.64
N TRP A 29 -6.12 -5.14 -19.13
CA TRP A 29 -5.53 -4.09 -18.32
C TRP A 29 -6.49 -3.55 -17.25
N VAL A 30 -7.77 -3.34 -17.59
CA VAL A 30 -8.80 -2.93 -16.62
C VAL A 30 -9.01 -3.99 -15.55
N PHE A 31 -9.00 -5.26 -15.92
CA PHE A 31 -9.12 -6.37 -14.97
C PHE A 31 -7.84 -6.65 -14.19
N ARG A 32 -6.71 -5.98 -14.48
CA ARG A 32 -5.45 -6.19 -13.75
C ARG A 32 -5.59 -5.69 -12.30
N PRO A 33 -5.54 -6.58 -11.29
CA PRO A 33 -5.79 -6.25 -9.89
C PRO A 33 -4.56 -5.59 -9.22
N GLY A 34 -4.02 -4.54 -9.84
CA GLY A 34 -2.81 -3.83 -9.39
C GLY A 34 -3.09 -2.53 -8.63
N ALA A 35 -4.23 -1.89 -8.89
CA ALA A 35 -4.54 -0.58 -8.30
C ALA A 35 -5.04 -0.66 -6.85
N SER A 36 -5.43 -1.84 -6.35
CA SER A 36 -6.08 -1.99 -5.04
C SER A 36 -5.14 -1.84 -3.82
N LYS A 37 -3.82 -1.93 -4.00
CA LYS A 37 -2.88 -1.93 -2.85
C LYS A 37 -2.72 -0.55 -2.20
N GLU A 38 -2.74 0.54 -2.97
CA GLU A 38 -2.66 1.90 -2.39
C GLU A 38 -3.97 2.35 -1.75
N TYR A 39 -5.13 1.98 -2.30
CA TYR A 39 -6.43 2.38 -1.74
C TYR A 39 -6.71 1.79 -0.36
N LYS A 40 -6.10 0.63 -0.01
CA LYS A 40 -6.25 0.02 1.32
C LYS A 40 -5.61 0.86 2.43
N ASP A 41 -4.50 1.54 2.14
CA ASP A 41 -3.77 2.29 3.17
C ASP A 41 -4.45 3.64 3.44
N THR A 42 -4.92 4.32 2.38
CA THR A 42 -5.70 5.57 2.50
C THR A 42 -7.07 5.36 3.15
N ALA A 43 -7.77 4.27 2.81
CA ALA A 43 -9.08 3.97 3.39
C ALA A 43 -9.02 3.62 4.90
N ASN A 44 -7.87 3.20 5.40
CA ASN A 44 -7.68 2.93 6.82
C ASN A 44 -7.29 4.17 7.64
N ILE A 45 -7.02 5.33 7.02
CA ILE A 45 -6.68 6.58 7.74
C ILE A 45 -7.78 6.98 8.74
N PRO A 46 -9.09 6.98 8.40
CA PRO A 46 -10.15 7.36 9.34
C PRO A 46 -10.37 6.32 10.44
N PHE A 47 -10.21 5.04 10.14
CA PHE A 47 -10.47 3.94 11.07
C PHE A 47 -9.27 3.53 11.93
N ARG A 48 -8.09 4.15 11.71
CA ARG A 48 -6.84 3.80 12.40
C ARG A 48 -6.84 4.04 13.92
N HIS A 49 -7.88 4.68 14.44
CA HIS A 49 -8.02 5.07 15.83
C HIS A 49 -9.31 4.52 16.48
N GLU A 50 -10.04 3.63 15.80
CA GLU A 50 -11.27 3.01 16.32
C GLU A 50 -10.95 1.94 17.39
N ASP A 51 -9.87 1.17 17.21
CA ASP A 51 -9.55 0.03 18.08
C ASP A 51 -8.71 0.38 19.32
N ALA A 52 -8.11 1.58 19.36
CA ALA A 52 -7.36 2.03 20.52
C ALA A 52 -7.38 3.57 20.63
N PRO A 53 -7.76 4.14 21.79
CA PRO A 53 -7.70 5.57 21.99
C PRO A 53 -6.26 6.07 21.81
N ALA A 54 -6.10 7.23 21.16
CA ALA A 54 -4.80 7.85 20.99
C ALA A 54 -4.10 7.97 22.36
N PRO A 55 -2.82 7.54 22.49
CA PRO A 55 -2.11 7.69 23.76
C PRO A 55 -2.12 9.17 24.12
N LEU A 56 -2.66 9.49 25.29
CA LEU A 56 -2.71 10.84 25.79
C LEU A 56 -1.28 11.34 25.88
N LYS A 57 -0.95 12.35 25.07
CA LYS A 57 0.30 13.10 25.14
C LYS A 57 0.28 13.90 26.45
N GLY A 58 0.47 13.21 27.57
CA GLY A 58 0.27 13.72 28.92
C GLY A 58 0.81 12.85 30.05
N ASP A 59 1.25 11.62 29.79
CA ASP A 59 1.70 10.71 30.86
C ASP A 59 3.16 10.92 31.31
N GLU A 60 3.75 12.08 31.00
CA GLU A 60 5.06 12.47 31.53
C GLU A 60 5.00 13.05 32.96
N THR A 61 3.81 13.19 33.55
CA THR A 61 3.68 13.80 34.87
C THR A 61 2.57 13.20 35.72
N ALA A 62 2.85 12.11 36.45
CA ALA A 62 2.43 11.89 37.85
C ALA A 62 2.52 10.41 38.33
N ALA A 63 3.68 10.06 38.90
CA ALA A 63 3.91 9.35 40.18
C ALA A 63 3.25 7.95 40.47
N PRO A 64 3.90 7.09 41.29
CA PRO A 64 3.80 7.28 42.74
C PRO A 64 5.11 7.05 43.52
N ARG A 65 5.17 7.73 44.68
CA ARG A 65 6.12 7.51 45.76
C ARG A 65 6.07 6.06 46.25
N GLY A 66 7.23 5.50 46.59
CA GLY A 66 7.34 4.41 47.57
C GLY A 66 8.47 3.43 47.30
N GLY A 67 9.54 3.49 48.11
CA GLY A 67 10.53 2.42 48.16
C GLY A 67 11.93 2.86 48.62
N ASP A 68 12.06 3.09 49.92
CA ASP A 68 13.25 2.76 50.74
C ASP A 68 14.36 1.95 50.03
N LYS A 69 15.58 2.51 49.95
CA LYS A 69 16.82 1.94 50.55
C LYS A 69 18.05 2.82 50.37
N SER A 70 18.83 2.88 51.45
CA SER A 70 20.22 3.37 51.61
C SER A 70 20.43 4.86 51.91
N ALA A 71 19.88 5.31 53.04
CA ALA A 71 20.66 6.16 53.94
C ALA A 71 21.82 5.31 54.51
N THR A 72 22.98 5.31 53.86
CA THR A 72 24.32 4.89 54.38
C THR A 72 25.34 4.91 53.23
N SER A 73 25.69 6.10 52.75
CA SER A 73 26.96 6.29 52.03
C SER A 73 27.42 7.74 52.16
N LYS A 74 27.42 8.24 53.40
CA LYS A 74 28.14 9.46 53.81
C LYS A 74 29.14 9.14 54.92
N GLU A 75 29.89 8.04 54.80
CA GLU A 75 31.07 7.75 55.62
C GLU A 75 32.06 6.92 54.80
N ALA A 76 32.73 7.55 53.83
CA ALA A 76 33.99 7.09 53.26
C ALA A 76 34.66 8.25 52.51
N ARG A 77 34.81 9.39 53.20
CA ARG A 77 35.96 10.27 52.97
C ARG A 77 37.08 9.70 53.85
N GLN A 78 37.85 8.78 53.27
CA GLN A 78 39.26 8.57 53.53
C GLN A 78 39.92 8.33 52.18
#